data_AF-A0A1F9ZBY4-F1
#
_entry.id   AF-A0A1F9ZBY4-F1
#
_cell.length_a   1.000
_cell.length_b   1.000
_cell.length_c   1.000
_cell.angle_alpha   90.00
_cell.angle_beta   90.00
_cell.angle_gamma   90.00
#
_symmetry.space_group_name_H-M   'P 1'
#
loop_
_entity.id
_entity.type
_entity.pdbx_description
1 polymer ?
#
loop_
_entity_poly.entity_id
_entity_poly.type
_entity_poly.pdbx_seq_one_letter_code
_entity_poly.pdbx_strand_id
1 'polypeptide(L)'
;MVHTGTSIFPGARSKYGDPMALDDVAQDFPDLTILMAHGGRPLWCDAAFYILRCHRNVYLDISSIPPARLLEWFPRIEQISDRVLFGSDWPGPGVKSLREELEAVRDLPLSDSLKEKLFTTNARRVLP
;
A
#
# COMPACT_ATOMS: atom_id res chain seq x y z
N MET A 1 9.14 3.70 6.27
CA MET A 1 7.69 3.59 6.02
C MET A 1 7.06 4.96 6.24
N VAL A 2 6.15 5.39 5.38
CA VAL A 2 5.45 6.68 5.49
C VAL A 2 3.95 6.47 5.30
N HIS A 3 3.14 6.99 6.23
CA HIS A 3 1.69 6.98 6.12
C HIS A 3 1.24 7.88 4.97
N THR A 4 0.38 7.36 4.09
CA THR A 4 -0.27 8.13 3.03
C THR A 4 -1.77 7.86 3.04
N GLY A 5 -2.56 8.85 2.64
CA GLY A 5 -4.01 8.80 2.72
C GLY A 5 -4.62 9.59 3.87
N THR A 6 -5.94 9.57 3.94
CA THR A 6 -6.71 10.34 4.91
C THR A 6 -6.81 9.62 6.24
N SER A 7 -6.71 10.38 7.32
CA SER A 7 -6.99 9.96 8.69
C SER A 7 -8.13 10.79 9.27
N ILE A 8 -9.05 10.15 9.99
CA ILE A 8 -10.19 10.80 10.66
C ILE A 8 -9.91 11.16 12.13
N PHE A 9 -8.68 10.95 12.58
CA PHE A 9 -8.28 11.21 13.97
C PHE A 9 -8.24 12.72 14.27
N PRO A 10 -8.56 13.14 15.51
CA PRO A 10 -8.42 14.53 15.92
C PRO A 10 -7.00 15.06 15.65
N GLY A 11 -6.91 16.23 14.99
CA GLY A 11 -5.64 16.86 14.64
C GLY A 11 -5.00 16.38 13.34
N ALA A 12 -5.50 15.31 12.72
CA ALA A 12 -5.04 14.90 11.39
C ALA A 12 -5.42 15.95 10.35
N ARG A 13 -4.51 16.20 9.41
CA ARG A 13 -4.74 17.12 8.28
C ARG A 13 -4.57 16.34 6.99
N SER A 14 -5.66 16.11 6.27
CA SER A 14 -5.69 15.27 5.07
C SER A 14 -4.64 15.66 4.03
N LYS A 15 -4.33 16.95 3.88
CA LYS A 15 -3.31 17.42 2.93
C LYS A 15 -1.92 16.78 3.08
N TYR A 16 -1.58 16.26 4.27
CA TYR A 16 -0.30 15.57 4.50
C TYR A 16 -0.35 14.06 4.17
N GLY A 17 -1.51 13.56 3.76
CA GLY A 17 -1.68 12.21 3.23
C GLY A 17 -1.38 12.09 1.74
N ASP A 18 -1.17 13.20 1.03
CA ASP A 18 -0.80 13.19 -0.38
C ASP A 18 0.58 12.53 -0.57
N PRO A 19 0.67 11.40 -1.30
CA PRO A 19 1.92 10.68 -1.49
C PRO A 19 2.90 11.43 -2.40
N MET A 20 2.52 12.51 -3.08
CA MET A 20 3.39 13.20 -4.04
C MET A 20 4.69 13.73 -3.42
N ALA A 21 4.70 14.02 -2.12
CA ALA A 21 5.94 14.36 -1.41
C ALA A 21 6.98 13.22 -1.40
N LEU A 22 6.56 11.97 -1.65
CA LEU A 22 7.47 10.83 -1.80
C LEU A 22 8.12 10.75 -3.18
N ASP A 23 7.61 11.47 -4.18
CA ASP A 23 8.18 11.51 -5.53
C ASP A 23 9.59 12.13 -5.48
N ASP A 24 9.71 13.30 -4.85
CA ASP A 24 10.98 13.99 -4.62
C ASP A 24 11.97 13.10 -3.83
N VAL A 25 11.50 12.50 -2.73
CA VAL A 25 12.35 11.63 -1.89
C VAL A 25 12.82 10.39 -2.64
N ALA A 26 11.96 9.76 -3.44
CA ALA A 26 12.33 8.59 -4.22
C ALA A 26 13.35 8.92 -5.31
N GLN A 27 13.24 10.11 -5.90
CA GLN A 27 14.17 10.61 -6.91
C GLN A 27 15.54 10.97 -6.31
N ASP A 28 15.56 11.66 -5.17
CA ASP A 28 16.79 12.11 -4.52
C ASP A 28 17.55 10.96 -3.84
N PHE A 29 16.83 9.92 -3.40
CA PHE A 29 17.40 8.77 -2.69
C PHE A 29 17.01 7.44 -3.38
N PRO A 30 17.52 7.16 -4.59
CA PRO A 30 17.10 5.99 -5.37
C PRO A 30 17.44 4.64 -4.72
N ASP A 31 18.42 4.61 -3.82
CA ASP A 31 18.82 3.40 -3.08
C ASP A 31 18.06 3.24 -1.75
N LEU A 32 17.28 4.24 -1.33
CA LEU A 32 16.45 4.16 -0.13
C LEU A 32 15.18 3.37 -0.43
N THR A 33 14.97 2.26 0.28
CA THR A 33 13.70 1.54 0.24
C THR A 33 12.61 2.31 0.98
N ILE A 34 11.57 2.73 0.24
CA ILE A 34 10.45 3.50 0.77
C ILE A 34 9.19 2.62 0.77
N LEU A 35 8.55 2.47 1.93
CA LEU A 35 7.27 1.78 2.05
C LEU A 35 6.14 2.81 2.25
N MET A 36 5.30 2.96 1.25
CA MET A 36 4.12 3.82 1.21
C MET A 36 2.93 3.07 1.82
N ALA A 37 2.58 3.43 3.06
CA ALA A 37 1.46 2.80 3.75
C ALA A 37 0.13 3.37 3.28
N HIS A 38 -0.82 2.46 3.03
CA HIS A 38 -2.23 2.70 2.64
C HIS A 38 -2.44 3.33 1.25
N GLY A 39 -1.37 3.52 0.47
CA GLY A 39 -1.47 3.89 -0.95
C GLY A 39 -2.29 5.15 -1.23
N GLY A 40 -2.21 6.17 -0.38
CA GLY A 40 -2.92 7.43 -0.59
C GLY A 40 -4.44 7.35 -0.41
N ARG A 41 -4.99 6.26 0.14
CA ARG A 41 -6.44 6.08 0.21
C ARG A 41 -7.20 7.20 0.95
N PRO A 42 -8.46 7.46 0.59
CA PRO A 42 -9.09 7.11 -0.67
C PRO A 42 -8.78 8.15 -1.77
N LEU A 43 -8.24 9.31 -1.42
CA LEU A 43 -8.21 10.49 -2.29
C LEU A 43 -7.06 10.49 -3.31
N TRP A 44 -5.98 9.78 -3.04
CA TRP A 44 -4.72 9.86 -3.79
C TRP A 44 -4.24 8.52 -4.35
N CYS A 45 -5.12 7.52 -4.50
CA CYS A 45 -4.75 6.20 -5.02
C CYS A 45 -4.09 6.28 -6.42
N ASP A 46 -4.59 7.16 -7.29
CA ASP A 46 -4.01 7.37 -8.63
C ASP A 46 -2.59 7.97 -8.57
N ALA A 47 -2.36 8.93 -7.66
CA ALA A 47 -1.04 9.52 -7.44
C ALA A 47 -0.06 8.49 -6.85
N ALA A 48 -0.51 7.68 -5.88
CA ALA A 48 0.25 6.58 -5.33
C ALA A 48 0.65 5.57 -6.43
N PHE A 49 -0.30 5.19 -7.29
CA PHE A 49 -0.03 4.28 -8.41
C PHE A 49 0.98 4.87 -9.41
N TYR A 50 0.89 6.17 -9.70
CA TYR A 50 1.87 6.86 -10.55
C TYR A 50 3.29 6.74 -9.98
N ILE A 51 3.48 7.08 -8.69
CA ILE A 51 4.79 7.00 -8.02
C ILE A 51 5.34 5.57 -8.06
N LEU A 52 4.50 4.57 -7.76
CA LEU A 52 4.88 3.14 -7.80
C LEU A 52 5.31 2.67 -9.20
N ARG A 53 4.85 3.34 -10.27
CA ARG A 53 5.25 3.07 -11.65
C ARG A 53 6.54 3.80 -12.05
N CYS A 54 6.79 4.98 -11.50
CA CYS A 54 7.99 5.77 -11.76
C CYS A 54 9.21 5.26 -10.98
N HIS A 55 9.01 4.87 -9.72
CA HIS A 55 10.10 4.62 -8.79
C HIS A 55 10.18 3.16 -8.36
N ARG A 56 11.32 2.51 -8.64
CA ARG A 56 11.52 1.08 -8.33
C ARG A 56 11.77 0.81 -6.84
N ASN A 57 12.24 1.82 -6.11
CA ASN A 57 12.54 1.78 -4.67
C ASN A 57 11.32 2.10 -3.78
N VAL A 58 10.16 2.39 -4.37
CA VAL A 58 8.90 2.62 -3.65
C VAL A 58 8.02 1.38 -3.67
N TYR A 59 7.58 0.97 -2.49
CA TYR A 59 6.73 -0.19 -2.24
C TYR A 59 5.38 0.27 -1.67
N LEU A 60 4.32 -0.47 -1.97
CA LEU A 60 2.97 -0.27 -1.46
C LEU A 60 2.70 -1.25 -0.33
N ASP A 61 2.26 -0.76 0.83
CA ASP A 61 1.57 -1.56 1.83
C ASP A 61 0.05 -1.31 1.67
N ILE A 62 -0.72 -2.39 1.44
CA ILE A 62 -2.18 -2.32 1.23
C ILE A 62 -2.98 -2.18 2.52
N SER A 63 -2.32 -2.09 3.67
CA SER A 63 -2.95 -1.95 4.96
C SER A 63 -3.97 -0.82 4.99
N SER A 64 -5.06 -1.03 5.74
CA SER A 64 -6.11 -0.04 5.93
C SER A 64 -6.94 0.27 4.66
N ILE A 65 -6.59 -0.30 3.49
CA ILE A 65 -7.47 -0.36 2.32
C ILE A 65 -8.49 -1.48 2.58
N PRO A 66 -9.80 -1.20 2.61
CA PRO A 66 -10.78 -2.26 2.74
C PRO A 66 -10.58 -3.29 1.62
N PRO A 67 -10.49 -4.61 1.89
CA PRO A 67 -10.19 -5.61 0.87
C PRO A 67 -11.14 -5.54 -0.33
N ALA A 68 -12.43 -5.31 -0.07
CA ALA A 68 -13.47 -5.16 -1.09
C ALA A 68 -13.27 -3.95 -2.03
N ARG A 69 -12.46 -2.96 -1.64
CA ARG A 69 -12.13 -1.76 -2.44
C ARG A 69 -10.76 -1.84 -3.10
N LEU A 70 -9.94 -2.85 -2.79
CA LEU A 70 -8.55 -2.93 -3.26
C LEU A 70 -8.46 -2.86 -4.80
N LEU A 71 -9.28 -3.64 -5.51
CA LEU A 71 -9.29 -3.67 -6.97
C LEU A 71 -10.02 -2.48 -7.60
N GLU A 72 -10.84 -1.76 -6.84
CA GLU A 72 -11.44 -0.50 -7.28
C GLU A 72 -10.40 0.62 -7.27
N TRP A 73 -9.59 0.69 -6.22
CA TRP A 73 -8.58 1.74 -6.05
C TRP A 73 -7.27 1.42 -6.76
N PHE A 74 -6.93 0.15 -6.91
CA PHE A 74 -5.74 -0.32 -7.62
C PHE A 74 -6.12 -1.38 -8.67
N PRO A 75 -6.90 -1.02 -9.71
CA PRO A 75 -7.35 -1.97 -10.75
C PRO A 75 -6.18 -2.57 -11.54
N ARG A 76 -5.01 -1.93 -11.50
CA ARG A 76 -3.78 -2.34 -12.20
C ARG A 76 -2.70 -2.87 -11.25
N ILE A 77 -3.08 -3.33 -10.05
CA ILE A 77 -2.15 -3.80 -9.01
C ILE A 77 -1.18 -4.89 -9.49
N GLU A 78 -1.61 -5.73 -10.44
CA GLU A 78 -0.75 -6.75 -11.07
C GLU A 78 0.51 -6.16 -11.72
N GLN A 79 0.43 -4.94 -12.26
CA GLN A 79 1.54 -4.25 -12.92
C GLN A 79 2.63 -3.75 -11.96
N ILE A 80 2.35 -3.77 -10.66
CA ILE A 80 3.26 -3.39 -9.58
C ILE A 80 3.49 -4.55 -8.60
N SER A 81 3.11 -5.78 -8.98
CA SER A 81 3.08 -6.95 -8.09
C SER A 81 4.37 -7.23 -7.33
N ASP A 82 5.54 -6.88 -7.88
CA ASP A 82 6.85 -7.03 -7.23
C ASP A 82 7.10 -6.06 -6.06
N ARG A 83 6.18 -5.12 -5.82
CA ARG A 83 6.32 -4.02 -4.85
C ARG A 83 5.10 -3.84 -3.96
N VAL A 84 4.19 -4.81 -3.90
CA VAL A 84 2.99 -4.77 -3.06
C VAL A 84 3.15 -5.69 -1.86
N LEU A 85 2.89 -5.21 -0.66
CA LEU A 85 2.99 -5.97 0.59
C LEU A 85 1.63 -6.02 1.26
N PHE A 86 1.31 -7.15 1.89
CA PHE A 86 0.24 -7.24 2.86
C PHE A 86 0.63 -6.54 4.16
N GLY A 87 -0.28 -5.70 4.64
CA GLY A 87 -0.32 -5.24 6.02
C GLY A 87 -1.80 -5.14 6.42
N SER A 88 -2.10 -5.28 7.70
CA SER A 88 -3.49 -5.22 8.19
C SER A 88 -3.88 -3.87 8.78
N ASP A 89 -2.90 -3.07 9.23
CA ASP A 89 -3.13 -1.88 10.07
C ASP A 89 -3.85 -2.19 11.39
N TRP A 90 -3.90 -3.45 11.85
CA TRP A 90 -4.54 -3.79 13.13
C TRP A 90 -3.77 -3.18 14.32
N PRO A 91 -4.44 -2.61 15.34
CA PRO A 91 -5.89 -2.59 15.61
C PRO A 91 -6.61 -1.32 15.09
N GLY A 92 -6.27 -0.87 13.89
CA GLY A 92 -6.82 0.31 13.26
C GLY A 92 -8.31 0.22 12.92
N PRO A 93 -8.97 1.36 12.68
CA PRO A 93 -10.40 1.43 12.44
C PRO A 93 -10.84 0.58 11.24
N GLY A 94 -11.89 -0.23 11.43
CA GLY A 94 -12.49 -1.03 10.35
C GLY A 94 -11.87 -2.41 10.14
N VAL A 95 -10.70 -2.68 10.72
CA VAL A 95 -10.09 -4.01 10.78
C VAL A 95 -10.70 -4.72 11.99
N LYS A 96 -11.24 -5.93 11.83
CA LYS A 96 -11.90 -6.69 12.92
C LYS A 96 -11.00 -7.72 13.59
N SER A 97 -10.16 -8.37 12.80
CA SER A 97 -9.12 -9.27 13.26
C SER A 97 -8.08 -9.46 12.16
N LEU A 98 -6.87 -9.85 12.54
CA LEU A 98 -5.82 -10.19 11.56
C LEU A 98 -6.23 -11.33 10.62
N ARG A 99 -6.97 -12.32 11.14
CA ARG A 99 -7.42 -13.49 10.36
C ARG A 99 -8.42 -13.07 9.29
N GLU A 100 -9.47 -12.33 9.68
CA GLU A 100 -10.52 -11.91 8.74
C GLU A 100 -9.96 -11.04 7.63
N GLU A 101 -9.06 -10.11 7.96
CA GLU A 101 -8.41 -9.25 6.97
C GLU A 101 -7.56 -10.06 5.97
N LEU A 102 -6.76 -10.99 6.48
CA LEU A 102 -5.93 -11.86 5.66
C LEU A 102 -6.77 -12.74 4.74
N GLU A 103 -7.82 -13.37 5.26
CA GLU A 103 -8.72 -14.22 4.46
C GLU A 103 -9.46 -13.41 3.40
N ALA A 104 -9.95 -12.21 3.74
CA ALA A 104 -10.63 -11.32 2.79
C ALA A 104 -9.71 -10.88 1.63
N VAL A 105 -8.44 -10.55 1.91
CA VAL A 105 -7.46 -10.24 0.83
C VAL A 105 -7.13 -11.49 0.01
N ARG A 106 -7.00 -12.66 0.66
CA ARG A 106 -6.69 -13.93 -0.02
C ARG A 106 -7.80 -14.37 -0.96
N ASP A 107 -9.05 -14.05 -0.65
CA ASP A 107 -10.23 -14.42 -1.45
C ASP A 107 -10.45 -13.47 -2.65
N LEU A 108 -9.66 -12.39 -2.77
CA LEU A 108 -9.71 -11.52 -3.94
C LEU A 108 -9.27 -12.27 -5.22
N PRO A 109 -9.82 -11.88 -6.40
CA PRO A 109 -9.48 -12.48 -7.69
C PRO A 109 -8.14 -11.94 -8.22
N LEU A 110 -7.08 -12.14 -7.43
CA LEU A 110 -5.69 -11.83 -7.77
C LEU A 110 -5.00 -13.08 -8.31
N SER A 111 -3.98 -12.91 -9.15
CA SER A 111 -3.15 -14.04 -9.60
C SER A 111 -2.42 -14.71 -8.42
N ASP A 112 -2.16 -16.01 -8.53
CA ASP A 112 -1.39 -16.74 -7.50
C ASP A 112 0.01 -16.15 -7.31
N SER A 113 0.62 -15.67 -8.41
CA SER A 113 1.91 -14.99 -8.37
C SER A 113 1.85 -13.69 -7.56
N LEU A 114 0.82 -12.86 -7.76
CA LEU A 114 0.64 -11.66 -6.96
C LEU A 114 0.38 -12.00 -5.49
N LYS A 115 -0.45 -13.02 -5.19
CA LYS A 115 -0.70 -13.45 -3.80
C LYS A 115 0.59 -13.88 -3.10
N GLU A 116 1.42 -14.70 -3.73
CA GLU A 116 2.70 -15.14 -3.15
C GLU A 116 3.66 -13.97 -2.89
N LYS A 117 3.71 -13.01 -3.83
CA LYS A 117 4.52 -11.80 -3.67
C LYS A 117 4.01 -10.91 -2.53
N LEU A 118 2.69 -10.69 -2.50
CA LEU A 118 1.99 -9.84 -1.56
C LEU A 118 2.10 -10.35 -0.12
N PHE A 119 1.90 -11.65 0.11
CA PHE A 119 1.91 -12.23 1.46
C PHE A 119 3.30 -12.61 1.96
N THR A 120 4.25 -12.89 1.07
CA THR A 120 5.52 -13.52 1.46
C THR A 120 6.73 -12.85 0.84
N THR A 121 6.85 -12.91 -0.49
CA THR A 121 8.15 -12.68 -1.15
C THR A 121 8.60 -11.22 -1.09
N ASN A 122 7.68 -10.26 -1.22
CA ASN A 122 8.04 -8.84 -1.20
C ASN A 122 8.46 -8.39 0.21
N ALA A 123 7.76 -8.85 1.25
CA ALA A 123 8.09 -8.53 2.64
C ALA A 123 9.50 -9.03 3.02
N ARG A 124 9.85 -10.28 2.67
CA ARG A 124 11.19 -10.84 2.89
C ARG A 124 12.31 -10.09 2.15
N ARG A 125 11.97 -9.41 1.05
CA ARG A 125 12.95 -8.60 0.30
C ARG A 125 13.21 -7.24 0.96
N VAL A 126 12.16 -6.64 1.53
CA VAL A 126 12.21 -5.30 2.15
C VAL A 126 12.71 -5.38 3.60
N LEU A 127 12.42 -6.47 4.31
CA LEU A 127 12.76 -6.69 5.71
C LEU A 127 13.56 -8.01 5.84
N PRO A 128 14.88 -7.98 5.60
CA PRO A 128 15.75 -9.16 5.68
C PRO A 128 15.99 -9.64 7.11
#